data_AF-A0A1E5V9P2-F1
#
_entry.id   AF-A0A1E5V9P2-F1
#
_cell.length_a   1.000
_cell.length_b   1.000
_cell.length_c   1.000
_cell.angle_alpha   90.00
_cell.angle_beta   90.00
_cell.angle_gamma   90.00
#
_symmetry.space_group_name_H-M   'P 1'
#
loop_
_entity.id
_entity.type
_entity.pdbx_description
1 polymer ?
#
loop_
_entity_poly.entity_id
_entity_poly.type
_entity_poly.pdbx_seq_one_letter_code
_entity_poly.pdbx_strand_id
1 'polypeptide(L)'
;MASQTIESHRASAEVIRGDAASCKKAAVELLGDIGLPKGLFPLDDMQEFGYNREAGFMWLIQGKKKVEHTFKKVKQTVSYAGEVTAFVEKGKLKKIAGVKTKELM
;
A
#
# COMPACT_ATOMS: atom_id res chain seq x y z
N MET A 1 -2.80 -19.70 -14.95
CA MET A 1 -3.86 -18.68 -15.09
C MET A 1 -3.97 -17.80 -13.84
N ALA A 2 -2.87 -17.22 -13.34
CA ALA A 2 -2.88 -16.36 -12.13
C ALA A 2 -2.74 -14.86 -12.44
N SER A 3 -2.34 -14.50 -13.68
CA SER A 3 -2.13 -13.11 -14.08
C SER A 3 -3.43 -12.35 -14.37
N GLN A 4 -4.45 -13.04 -14.89
CA GLN A 4 -5.72 -12.40 -15.30
C GLN A 4 -6.51 -11.85 -14.11
N THR A 5 -6.40 -12.47 -12.93
CA THR A 5 -7.19 -12.08 -11.75
C THR A 5 -6.76 -10.71 -11.20
N ILE A 6 -5.47 -10.38 -11.20
CA ILE A 6 -4.98 -9.09 -10.67
C ILE A 6 -5.35 -7.95 -11.64
N GLU A 7 -5.28 -8.17 -12.95
CA GLU A 7 -5.70 -7.18 -13.96
C GLU A 7 -7.20 -6.90 -13.91
N SER A 8 -8.05 -7.92 -13.74
CA SER A 8 -9.49 -7.74 -13.56
C SER A 8 -9.82 -6.91 -12.31
N HIS A 9 -9.04 -7.05 -11.24
CA HIS A 9 -9.20 -6.21 -10.04
C HIS A 9 -8.75 -4.76 -10.24
N ARG A 10 -7.98 -4.43 -11.28
CA ARG A 10 -7.61 -3.03 -11.57
C ARG A 10 -8.67 -2.29 -12.42
N ALA A 11 -9.55 -3.01 -13.12
CA ALA A 11 -10.51 -2.42 -14.07
C ALA A 11 -11.59 -1.54 -13.41
N SER A 12 -12.08 -1.92 -12.22
CA SER A 12 -13.08 -1.13 -11.44
C SER A 12 -12.46 -0.32 -10.30
N ALA A 13 -11.13 -0.17 -10.28
CA ALA A 13 -10.45 0.48 -9.17
C ALA A 13 -10.42 1.99 -9.32
N GLU A 14 -10.49 2.69 -8.19
CA GLU A 14 -10.16 4.11 -8.10
C GLU A 14 -8.62 4.23 -8.16
N VAL A 15 -8.09 4.75 -9.27
CA VAL A 15 -6.65 4.93 -9.49
C VAL A 15 -6.30 6.40 -9.53
N ILE A 16 -5.39 6.82 -8.65
CA ILE A 16 -4.86 8.18 -8.57
C ILE A 16 -3.40 8.12 -9.02
N ARG A 17 -3.03 8.93 -10.02
CA ARG A 17 -1.68 8.99 -10.62
C ARG A 17 -1.12 10.40 -10.58
N GLY A 18 0.18 10.53 -10.38
CA GLY A 18 0.96 11.74 -10.67
C GLY A 18 0.91 12.86 -9.62
N ASP A 19 -0.11 12.91 -8.76
CA ASP A 19 -0.20 13.86 -7.65
C ASP A 19 0.03 13.15 -6.30
N ALA A 20 1.25 13.26 -5.77
CA ALA A 20 1.63 12.60 -4.52
C ALA A 20 0.76 13.02 -3.33
N ALA A 21 0.27 14.26 -3.31
CA ALA A 21 -0.62 14.76 -2.26
C ALA A 21 -1.99 14.06 -2.29
N SER A 22 -2.58 13.90 -3.48
CA SER A 22 -3.85 13.19 -3.68
C SER A 22 -3.72 11.70 -3.38
N CYS A 23 -2.65 11.07 -3.87
CA CYS A 23 -2.32 9.67 -3.55
C CYS A 23 -2.21 9.44 -2.04
N LYS A 24 -1.46 10.32 -1.36
CA LYS A 24 -1.29 10.27 0.09
C LYS A 24 -2.61 10.45 0.83
N LYS A 25 -3.44 11.40 0.40
CA LYS A 25 -4.75 11.66 1.00
C LYS A 25 -5.65 10.43 0.89
N ALA A 26 -5.78 9.85 -0.31
CA ALA A 26 -6.60 8.65 -0.52
C ALA A 26 -6.10 7.44 0.27
N ALA A 27 -4.78 7.22 0.33
CA ALA A 27 -4.21 6.15 1.14
C ALA A 27 -4.51 6.35 2.64
N VAL A 28 -4.39 7.57 3.15
CA VAL A 28 -4.70 7.91 4.55
C VAL A 28 -6.19 7.78 4.87
N GLU A 29 -7.07 8.18 3.95
CA GLU A 29 -8.52 8.01 4.08
C GLU A 29 -8.89 6.53 4.12
N LEU A 30 -8.34 5.72 3.21
CA LEU A 30 -8.57 4.28 3.21
C LEU A 30 -8.07 3.63 4.49
N LEU A 31 -6.85 3.96 4.95
CA LEU A 31 -6.33 3.47 6.23
C LEU A 31 -7.25 3.84 7.40
N GLY A 32 -7.81 5.05 7.40
CA GLY A 32 -8.79 5.47 8.40
C GLY A 32 -10.08 4.67 8.38
N ASP A 33 -10.65 4.46 7.18
CA ASP A 33 -11.89 3.70 6.97
C ASP A 33 -11.78 2.25 7.47
N ILE A 34 -10.63 1.62 7.22
CA ILE A 34 -10.37 0.25 7.61
C ILE A 34 -9.81 0.12 9.04
N GLY A 35 -9.59 1.23 9.74
CA GLY A 35 -9.10 1.24 11.12
C GLY A 35 -7.61 0.94 11.30
N LEU A 36 -6.79 1.19 10.27
CA LEU A 36 -5.33 1.06 10.33
C LEU A 36 -4.62 2.39 10.62
N PRO A 37 -3.39 2.35 11.15
CA PRO A 37 -2.61 3.56 11.41
C PRO A 37 -2.32 4.34 10.13
N LYS A 38 -2.65 5.64 10.11
CA LYS A 38 -2.43 6.55 8.96
C LYS A 38 -0.97 6.67 8.52
N GLY A 39 -0.02 6.28 9.37
CA GLY A 39 1.42 6.27 9.11
C GLY A 39 1.98 4.88 8.78
N LEU A 40 1.13 3.93 8.36
CA LEU A 40 1.58 2.56 8.07
C LEU A 40 2.51 2.50 6.85
N PHE A 41 2.28 3.35 5.84
CA PHE A 41 3.06 3.36 4.61
C PHE A 41 3.97 4.60 4.51
N PRO A 42 5.15 4.47 3.88
CA PRO A 42 5.97 5.63 3.50
C PRO A 42 5.37 6.30 2.25
N LEU A 43 4.58 7.36 2.46
CA LEU A 43 3.81 8.04 1.41
C LEU A 43 4.55 9.24 0.77
N ASP A 44 5.84 9.43 1.05
CA ASP A 44 6.59 10.63 0.64
C ASP A 44 6.89 10.68 -0.88
N ASP A 45 6.98 9.55 -1.56
CA ASP A 45 7.40 9.46 -2.97
C ASP A 45 6.40 8.64 -3.80
N MET A 46 5.12 8.79 -3.49
CA MET A 46 4.06 7.96 -4.06
C MET A 46 3.63 8.47 -5.43
N GLN A 47 3.72 7.62 -6.45
CA GLN A 47 3.37 7.94 -7.84
C GLN A 47 1.96 7.50 -8.21
N GLU A 48 1.53 6.35 -7.68
CA GLU A 48 0.21 5.79 -7.98
C GLU A 48 -0.40 5.17 -6.72
N PHE A 49 -1.68 5.44 -6.50
CA PHE A 49 -2.53 4.68 -5.61
C PHE A 49 -3.64 4.01 -6.41
N GLY A 50 -3.91 2.75 -6.14
CA GLY A 50 -5.12 2.10 -6.63
C GLY A 50 -5.86 1.41 -5.52
N TYR A 51 -7.18 1.57 -5.49
CA TYR A 51 -8.04 0.83 -4.59
C TYR A 51 -9.30 0.35 -5.30
N ASN A 52 -9.51 -0.96 -5.29
CA ASN A 52 -10.74 -1.60 -5.70
C ASN A 52 -11.58 -1.92 -4.46
N ARG A 53 -12.67 -1.17 -4.27
CA ARG A 53 -13.65 -1.38 -3.19
C ARG A 53 -14.39 -2.72 -3.31
N GLU A 54 -14.74 -3.13 -4.52
CA GLU A 54 -15.48 -4.38 -4.76
C GLU A 54 -14.66 -5.62 -4.42
N ALA A 55 -13.38 -5.62 -4.82
CA ALA A 55 -12.45 -6.72 -4.55
C ALA A 55 -11.76 -6.63 -3.19
N GLY A 56 -11.82 -5.46 -2.54
CA GLY A 56 -10.97 -5.13 -1.40
C GLY A 56 -9.49 -5.26 -1.75
N PHE A 57 -9.07 -4.83 -2.95
CA PHE A 57 -7.68 -4.93 -3.40
C PHE A 57 -7.07 -3.54 -3.51
N MET A 58 -5.92 -3.33 -2.89
CA MET A 58 -5.15 -2.08 -3.01
C MET A 58 -3.78 -2.33 -3.61
N TRP A 59 -3.25 -1.31 -4.27
CA TRP A 59 -1.85 -1.23 -4.61
C TRP A 59 -1.31 0.19 -4.51
N LEU A 60 -0.01 0.28 -4.26
CA LEU A 60 0.73 1.52 -4.17
C LEU A 60 1.99 1.39 -5.01
N ILE A 61 2.26 2.39 -5.84
CA ILE A 61 3.52 2.51 -6.58
C ILE A 61 4.31 3.69 -6.03
N GLN A 62 5.54 3.42 -5.64
CA GLN A 62 6.51 4.40 -5.18
C GLN A 62 7.48 4.73 -6.32
N GLY A 63 7.93 5.97 -6.43
CA GLY A 63 8.94 6.36 -7.41
C GLY A 63 10.31 5.76 -7.10
N LYS A 64 10.56 5.37 -5.85
CA LYS A 64 11.77 4.65 -5.41
C LYS A 64 11.56 3.14 -5.51
N LYS A 65 12.56 2.44 -6.09
CA LYS A 65 12.59 0.97 -6.20
C LYS A 65 12.49 0.24 -4.86
N LYS A 66 13.00 0.85 -3.79
CA LYS A 66 12.93 0.33 -2.42
C LYS A 66 12.94 1.49 -1.44
N VAL A 67 12.06 1.44 -0.45
CA VAL A 67 12.00 2.42 0.65
C VAL A 67 12.07 1.67 1.97
N GLU A 68 13.01 2.03 2.82
CA GLU A 68 13.10 1.48 4.18
C GLU A 68 12.50 2.48 5.16
N HIS A 69 11.58 2.01 6.00
CA HIS A 69 10.97 2.79 7.06
C HIS A 69 11.24 2.13 8.41
N THR A 70 11.85 2.86 9.33
CA THR A 70 12.07 2.40 10.70
C THR A 70 11.00 2.97 11.61
N PHE A 71 10.13 2.09 12.10
CA PHE A 71 9.14 2.42 13.12
C PHE A 71 9.85 2.61 14.46
N LYS A 72 10.25 3.85 14.75
CA LYS A 72 11.02 4.20 15.97
C LYS A 72 10.39 3.69 17.27
N LYS A 73 9.06 3.70 17.36
CA LYS A 73 8.32 3.25 18.56
C LYS A 73 8.50 1.76 18.86
N VAL A 74 8.61 0.93 17.83
CA VAL A 74 8.76 -0.53 17.96
C VAL A 74 10.16 -1.01 17.57
N LYS A 75 11.07 -0.09 17.22
CA LYS A 75 12.44 -0.37 16.73
C LYS A 75 12.50 -1.38 15.57
N GLN A 76 11.41 -1.52 14.81
CA GLN A 76 11.36 -2.42 13.65
C GLN A 76 11.63 -1.64 12.37
N THR A 77 12.43 -2.23 11.49
CA THR A 77 12.68 -1.69 10.15
C THR A 77 11.91 -2.50 9.12
N VAL A 78 11.11 -1.82 8.30
CA VAL A 78 10.31 -2.44 7.24
C VAL A 78 10.79 -1.89 5.90
N SER A 79 11.07 -2.80 4.96
CA SER A 79 11.37 -2.49 3.57
C SER A 79 10.11 -2.58 2.73
N TYR A 80 9.84 -1.56 1.93
CA TYR A 80 8.79 -1.50 0.94
C TYR A 80 9.42 -1.54 -0.46
N ALA A 81 8.87 -2.34 -1.36
CA ALA A 81 9.25 -2.39 -2.77
C ALA A 81 8.60 -1.23 -3.54
N GLY A 82 9.05 -1.02 -4.78
CA GLY A 82 8.48 -0.01 -5.68
C GLY A 82 7.01 -0.23 -6.00
N GLU A 83 6.55 -1.49 -6.01
CA GLU A 83 5.13 -1.85 -6.06
C GLU A 83 4.77 -2.62 -4.78
N VAL A 84 3.76 -2.14 -4.07
CA VAL A 84 3.17 -2.82 -2.90
C VAL A 84 1.73 -3.15 -3.23
N THR A 85 1.33 -4.40 -3.03
CA THR A 85 -0.06 -4.82 -3.23
C THR A 85 -0.58 -5.51 -1.97
N ALA A 86 -1.86 -5.36 -1.67
CA ALA A 86 -2.47 -6.00 -0.52
C ALA A 86 -3.98 -6.14 -0.71
N PHE A 87 -4.55 -7.14 -0.05
CA PHE A 87 -5.99 -7.23 0.13
C PHE A 87 -6.37 -6.58 1.45
N VAL A 88 -7.43 -5.81 1.41
CA VAL A 88 -7.91 -4.93 2.45
C VAL A 88 -9.09 -5.60 3.14
N GLU A 89 -8.98 -5.74 4.45
CA GLU A 89 -10.10 -6.17 5.30
C GLU A 89 -10.23 -5.21 6.47
N LYS A 90 -11.41 -5.22 7.11
CA LYS A 90 -11.65 -4.41 8.30
C LYS A 90 -10.61 -4.74 9.39
N GLY A 91 -9.79 -3.75 9.73
CA GLY A 91 -8.74 -3.82 10.74
C GLY A 91 -7.44 -4.51 10.33
N LYS A 92 -7.28 -4.99 9.09
CA LYS A 92 -6.06 -5.72 8.67
C LYS A 92 -5.84 -5.74 7.16
N LEU A 93 -4.58 -5.96 6.78
CA LEU A 93 -4.18 -6.25 5.40
C LEU A 93 -3.81 -7.73 5.27
N LYS A 94 -4.28 -8.38 4.21
CA LYS A 94 -3.97 -9.77 3.85
C LYS A 94 -3.16 -9.85 2.57
N LYS A 95 -2.39 -10.93 2.43
CA LYS A 95 -1.60 -11.25 1.23
C LYS A 95 -0.80 -10.05 0.73
N ILE A 96 -0.15 -9.34 1.66
CA ILE A 96 0.68 -8.19 1.33
C ILE A 96 1.89 -8.69 0.54
N ALA A 97 2.10 -8.12 -0.65
CA ALA A 97 3.32 -8.28 -1.43
C ALA A 97 4.06 -6.95 -1.51
N GLY A 98 5.38 -7.01 -1.65
CA GLY A 98 6.23 -5.82 -1.68
C GLY A 98 6.55 -5.22 -0.31
N VAL A 99 6.18 -5.88 0.80
CA VAL A 99 6.59 -5.48 2.16
C VAL A 99 7.45 -6.58 2.76
N LYS A 100 8.63 -6.22 3.25
CA LYS A 100 9.57 -7.12 3.92
C LYS A 100 10.01 -6.51 5.24
N THR A 101 9.62 -7.14 6.34
CA THR A 101 10.12 -6.77 7.67
C THR A 101 11.56 -7.24 7.81
N LYS A 102 12.45 -6.35 8.24
CA LYS A 102 13.82 -6.66 8.63
C LYS A 102 13.80 -6.76 10.16
N GLU A 103 13.66 -7.98 10.68
CA GLU A 103 13.86 -8.23 12.10
C GLU A 103 15.37 -8.16 12.36
N LEU A 104 15.78 -7.22 13.22
CA LEU A 104 17.14 -7.19 13.76
C LEU A 104 17.15 -8.19 14.93
N MET A 105 17.79 -9.34 14.73
CA MET A 105 18.30 -10.16 15.84
C MET A 105 19.47 -9.45 16.51
#